data_AF-R6UF35-F1
#
_entry.id   AF-R6UF35-F1
#
_cell.length_a   1.000
_cell.length_b   1.000
_cell.length_c   1.000
_cell.angle_alpha   90.00
_cell.angle_beta   90.00
_cell.angle_gamma   90.00
#
_symmetry.space_group_name_H-M   'P 1'
#
loop_
_entity.id
_entity.type
_entity.pdbx_description
1 polymer ?
#
loop_
_entity_poly.entity_id
_entity_poly.type
_entity_poly.pdbx_seq_one_letter_code
_entity_poly.pdbx_strand_id
1 'polypeptide(L)'
;MQYSPYVYYNEHCIVFNGEHTPMVINDSTFRKLFDFISQFPHYIIGSNADLPIVGGSILTHEHFQGGRYSFALNRAEVERKFIVNGFDDVECGIVKWPMSVVRLTGKNKDSIISLSSYILKSWRAYTDADVGIFAETDGEIHNTITPIAFTKDGKFVIDLVLRNNITSEEHPLGVFHPHANLHHIKKENIGLIEVMGLAVLPSRLKDEMAILKDAILNHKDVSEIPKISKHSEWVNEFVSQYDEINENNIDSIIQNEIGMAFLNVLLDAGVFKRTPEGQKAFDKFIKTL
;
A
#
# COMPACT_ATOMS: atom_id res chain seq x y z
N MET A 1 22.41 2.59 7.66
CA MET A 1 21.08 3.05 8.15
C MET A 1 21.20 4.49 8.58
N GLN A 2 20.24 5.34 8.22
CA GLN A 2 20.10 6.70 8.73
C GLN A 2 18.64 6.99 9.07
N TYR A 3 18.38 7.94 9.98
CA TYR A 3 17.02 8.42 10.16
C TYR A 3 16.58 9.26 8.96
N SER A 4 15.32 9.13 8.59
CA SER A 4 14.76 9.90 7.48
C SER A 4 14.71 11.38 7.84
N PRO A 5 15.12 12.29 6.92
CA PRO A 5 14.89 13.73 7.11
C PRO A 5 13.39 14.09 7.05
N TYR A 6 12.55 13.19 6.50
CA TYR A 6 11.11 13.29 6.47
C TYR A 6 10.53 12.40 7.59
N VAL A 7 10.31 13.00 8.75
CA VAL A 7 9.84 12.28 9.96
C VAL A 7 8.33 12.07 9.88
N TYR A 8 7.90 10.93 9.32
CA TYR A 8 6.49 10.54 9.28
C TYR A 8 6.03 9.84 10.56
N TYR A 9 6.94 9.16 11.24
CA TYR A 9 6.71 8.49 12.51
C TYR A 9 8.02 8.39 13.30
N ASN A 10 7.92 8.07 14.59
CA ASN A 10 9.08 7.97 15.48
C ASN A 10 10.08 6.93 14.98
N GLU A 11 11.37 7.28 14.95
CA GLU A 11 12.46 6.42 14.46
C GLU A 11 12.30 5.94 13.01
N HIS A 12 11.56 6.68 12.16
CA HIS A 12 11.55 6.43 10.71
C HIS A 12 12.98 6.45 10.15
N CYS A 13 13.42 5.33 9.60
CA CYS A 13 14.77 5.15 9.08
C CYS A 13 14.78 4.66 7.62
N ILE A 14 15.88 4.96 6.94
CA ILE A 14 16.20 4.47 5.60
C ILE A 14 17.47 3.60 5.71
N VAL A 15 17.39 2.39 5.17
CA VAL A 15 18.49 1.42 5.14
C VAL A 15 18.92 1.24 3.70
N PHE A 16 20.10 1.77 3.36
CA PHE A 16 20.68 1.67 2.02
C PHE A 16 21.50 0.40 1.86
N ASN A 17 21.52 -0.13 0.64
CA ASN A 17 22.56 -1.08 0.26
C ASN A 17 23.93 -0.41 0.35
N GLY A 18 24.94 -1.12 0.86
CA GLY A 18 26.31 -0.61 0.94
C GLY A 18 26.93 -0.34 -0.44
N GLU A 19 26.47 -1.03 -1.47
CA GLU A 19 26.84 -0.80 -2.86
C GLU A 19 25.72 -0.10 -3.63
N HIS A 20 26.10 0.84 -4.48
CA HIS A 20 25.15 1.58 -5.32
C HIS A 20 24.62 0.72 -6.46
N THR A 21 23.58 -0.05 -6.17
CA THR A 21 22.90 -0.96 -7.10
C THR A 21 21.43 -0.57 -7.28
N PRO A 22 20.81 -0.80 -8.45
CA PRO A 22 19.40 -0.53 -8.66
C PRO A 22 18.49 -1.32 -7.72
N MET A 23 17.31 -0.77 -7.46
CA MET A 23 16.30 -1.42 -6.62
C MET A 23 15.73 -2.66 -7.30
N VAL A 24 15.66 -3.78 -6.56
CA VAL A 24 15.11 -5.05 -7.03
C VAL A 24 14.31 -5.74 -5.93
N ILE A 25 13.28 -6.49 -6.33
CA ILE A 25 12.54 -7.41 -5.47
C ILE A 25 12.87 -8.83 -5.91
N ASN A 26 13.62 -9.56 -5.07
CA ASN A 26 14.02 -10.95 -5.29
C ASN A 26 14.35 -11.65 -3.95
N ASP A 27 14.90 -12.85 -4.01
CA ASP A 27 15.31 -13.63 -2.82
C ASP A 27 16.25 -12.85 -1.88
N SER A 28 17.20 -12.09 -2.44
CA SER A 28 18.14 -11.27 -1.66
C SER A 28 17.43 -10.15 -0.89
N THR A 29 16.35 -9.60 -1.45
CA THR A 29 15.52 -8.60 -0.78
C THR A 29 14.94 -9.18 0.51
N PHE A 30 14.33 -10.37 0.44
CA PHE A 30 13.77 -11.02 1.62
C PHE A 30 14.86 -11.32 2.67
N ARG A 31 16.02 -11.85 2.27
CA ARG A 31 17.14 -12.08 3.19
C ARG A 31 17.57 -10.81 3.93
N LYS A 32 17.76 -9.70 3.21
CA LYS A 32 18.13 -8.40 3.79
C LYS A 32 17.09 -7.91 4.81
N LEU A 33 15.81 -8.02 4.49
CA LEU A 33 14.72 -7.63 5.42
C LEU A 33 14.75 -8.48 6.70
N PHE A 34 14.90 -9.81 6.56
CA PHE A 34 14.93 -10.73 7.69
C PHE A 34 16.20 -10.59 8.54
N ASP A 35 17.35 -10.33 7.93
CA ASP A 35 18.60 -10.06 8.64
C ASP A 35 18.50 -8.77 9.45
N PHE A 36 17.85 -7.74 8.90
CA PHE A 36 17.60 -6.49 9.61
C PHE A 36 16.71 -6.70 10.85
N ILE A 37 15.56 -7.35 10.72
CA ILE A 37 14.66 -7.58 11.88
C ILE A 37 15.21 -8.63 12.85
N SER A 38 16.17 -9.45 12.43
CA SER A 38 16.91 -10.31 13.36
C SER A 38 17.83 -9.48 14.27
N GLN A 39 18.42 -8.40 13.75
CA GLN A 39 19.25 -7.47 14.51
C GLN A 39 18.42 -6.46 15.32
N PHE A 40 17.32 -5.98 14.73
CA PHE A 40 16.42 -4.96 15.30
C PHE A 40 14.97 -5.49 15.39
N PRO A 41 14.68 -6.45 16.29
CA PRO A 41 13.38 -7.13 16.32
C PRO A 41 12.19 -6.22 16.68
N HIS A 42 12.46 -5.06 17.26
CA HIS A 42 11.45 -4.07 17.63
C HIS A 42 11.10 -3.11 16.47
N TYR A 43 11.74 -3.28 15.30
CA TYR A 43 11.50 -2.46 14.11
C TYR A 43 10.69 -3.24 13.09
N ILE A 44 9.95 -2.49 12.28
CA ILE A 44 9.47 -2.95 10.97
C ILE A 44 10.51 -2.55 9.91
N ILE A 45 10.53 -3.26 8.79
CA ILE A 45 11.29 -2.86 7.60
C ILE A 45 10.60 -3.38 6.35
N GLY A 46 10.60 -2.57 5.29
CA GLY A 46 10.05 -3.00 4.01
C GLY A 46 10.68 -2.27 2.83
N SER A 47 10.26 -2.69 1.65
CA SER A 47 10.74 -2.17 0.37
C SER A 47 9.55 -1.69 -0.45
N ASN A 48 9.69 -0.54 -1.13
CA ASN A 48 8.76 -0.22 -2.22
C ASN A 48 8.87 -1.30 -3.32
N ALA A 49 7.88 -1.39 -4.20
CA ALA A 49 7.99 -2.24 -5.38
C ALA A 49 9.08 -1.72 -6.36
N ASP A 50 9.69 -2.64 -7.11
CA ASP A 50 10.76 -2.38 -8.08
C ASP A 50 10.25 -1.99 -9.49
N LEU A 51 8.93 -1.89 -9.67
CA LEU A 51 8.31 -1.47 -10.92
C LEU A 51 7.84 0.00 -10.84
N PRO A 52 7.82 0.72 -11.98
CA PRO A 52 7.25 2.06 -12.03
C PRO A 52 5.76 2.04 -11.66
N ILE A 53 5.19 3.21 -11.32
CA ILE A 53 3.78 3.43 -10.90
C ILE A 53 3.45 2.85 -9.51
N VAL A 54 3.96 1.66 -9.15
CA VAL A 54 3.60 0.95 -7.91
C VAL A 54 4.49 1.26 -6.70
N GLY A 55 5.08 2.46 -6.64
CA GLY A 55 5.70 3.00 -5.41
C GLY A 55 7.22 3.23 -5.46
N GLY A 56 7.91 2.86 -6.54
CA GLY A 56 9.31 3.23 -6.75
C GLY A 56 9.46 4.70 -7.12
N SER A 57 9.87 5.56 -6.19
CA SER A 57 10.25 6.96 -6.48
C SER A 57 11.74 7.10 -6.79
N ILE A 58 12.58 6.23 -6.23
CA ILE A 58 14.03 6.20 -6.45
C ILE A 58 14.43 4.75 -6.74
N LEU A 59 14.48 4.39 -8.03
CA LEU A 59 14.86 3.03 -8.46
C LEU A 59 16.36 2.86 -8.71
N THR A 60 17.13 3.96 -8.67
CA THR A 60 18.56 3.98 -8.98
C THR A 60 19.45 3.40 -7.89
N HIS A 61 18.96 3.35 -6.64
CA HIS A 61 19.68 2.80 -5.51
C HIS A 61 18.75 2.00 -4.60
N GLU A 62 19.09 0.73 -4.35
CA GLU A 62 18.36 -0.15 -3.45
C GLU A 62 18.38 0.40 -2.02
N HIS A 63 17.18 0.63 -1.49
CA HIS A 63 16.98 1.12 -0.14
C HIS A 63 15.68 0.55 0.44
N PHE A 64 15.64 0.47 1.75
CA PHE A 64 14.51 -0.02 2.53
C PHE A 64 14.07 1.07 3.50
N GLN A 65 12.79 1.08 3.85
CA GLN A 65 12.24 1.98 4.85
C GLN A 65 11.83 1.18 6.08
N GLY A 66 12.17 1.68 7.26
CA GLY A 66 12.01 0.96 8.50
C GLY A 66 11.74 1.87 9.70
N GLY A 67 11.66 1.28 10.87
CA GLY A 67 11.64 2.03 12.14
C GLY A 67 10.74 1.41 13.20
N ARG A 68 10.71 2.06 14.36
CA ARG A 68 9.93 1.62 15.52
C ARG A 68 8.51 2.15 15.47
N TYR A 69 7.68 1.55 14.64
CA TYR A 69 6.27 1.90 14.53
C TYR A 69 5.41 0.68 14.22
N SER A 70 4.21 0.64 14.79
CA SER A 70 3.20 -0.36 14.45
C SER A 70 2.19 0.30 13.53
N PHE A 71 2.12 -0.16 12.28
CA PHE A 71 1.13 0.32 11.31
C PHE A 71 -0.20 -0.40 11.45
N ALA A 72 -1.25 0.16 10.85
CA ALA A 72 -2.56 -0.47 10.79
C ALA A 72 -2.49 -1.86 10.13
N LEU A 73 -1.73 -2.01 9.04
CA LEU A 73 -1.51 -3.31 8.41
C LEU A 73 -0.87 -4.34 9.36
N ASN A 74 0.13 -3.97 10.17
CA ASN A 74 0.76 -4.92 11.10
C ASN A 74 -0.22 -5.46 12.17
N ARG A 75 -1.23 -4.66 12.51
CA ARG A 75 -2.30 -5.03 13.46
C ARG A 75 -3.48 -5.73 12.81
N ALA A 76 -3.64 -5.60 11.49
CA ALA A 76 -4.76 -6.16 10.77
C ALA A 76 -4.83 -7.69 10.91
N GLU A 77 -6.05 -8.20 11.01
CA GLU A 77 -6.34 -9.62 11.21
C GLU A 77 -6.14 -10.41 9.91
N VAL A 78 -5.76 -11.68 10.06
CA VAL A 78 -5.84 -12.66 8.96
C VAL A 78 -7.29 -13.14 8.88
N GLU A 79 -7.97 -12.86 7.77
CA GLU A 79 -9.38 -13.25 7.57
C GLU A 79 -9.53 -14.65 6.98
N ARG A 80 -8.54 -15.12 6.21
CA ARG A 80 -8.56 -16.45 5.58
C ARG A 80 -7.20 -17.10 5.67
N LYS A 81 -7.16 -18.37 6.03
CA LYS A 81 -5.93 -19.18 6.09
C LYS A 81 -5.88 -20.12 4.89
N PHE A 82 -4.67 -20.44 4.44
CA PHE A 82 -4.42 -21.44 3.42
C PHE A 82 -3.12 -22.18 3.72
N ILE A 83 -2.85 -23.25 2.98
CA ILE A 83 -1.65 -24.08 3.13
C ILE A 83 -0.93 -24.08 1.79
N VAL A 84 0.40 -24.05 1.83
CA VAL A 84 1.26 -24.26 0.65
C VAL A 84 2.08 -25.52 0.90
N ASN A 85 1.98 -26.49 -0.01
CA ASN A 85 2.63 -27.79 0.16
C ASN A 85 4.16 -27.64 0.28
N GLY A 86 4.75 -28.31 1.27
CA GLY A 86 6.19 -28.23 1.54
C GLY A 86 6.60 -27.09 2.49
N PHE A 87 5.66 -26.32 3.02
CA PHE A 87 5.88 -25.23 3.97
C PHE A 87 5.03 -25.38 5.24
N ASP A 88 4.95 -26.59 5.77
CA ASP A 88 4.09 -26.93 6.93
C ASP A 88 4.45 -26.17 8.22
N ASP A 89 5.65 -25.58 8.28
CA ASP A 89 6.13 -24.76 9.40
C ASP A 89 5.82 -23.25 9.25
N VAL A 90 5.17 -22.84 8.16
CA VAL A 90 4.79 -21.45 7.88
C VAL A 90 3.28 -21.27 7.86
N GLU A 91 2.76 -20.45 8.78
CA GLU A 91 1.37 -20.04 8.79
C GLU A 91 1.11 -19.03 7.65
N CYS A 92 0.20 -19.37 6.74
CA CYS A 92 -0.15 -18.54 5.58
C CYS A 92 -1.57 -18.00 5.70
N GLY A 93 -1.77 -16.74 5.31
CA GLY A 93 -3.12 -16.18 5.28
C GLY A 93 -3.28 -14.90 4.49
N ILE A 94 -4.52 -14.60 4.15
CA ILE A 94 -4.95 -13.36 3.53
C ILE A 94 -5.34 -12.39 4.64
N VAL A 95 -4.76 -11.19 4.60
CA VAL A 95 -5.03 -10.14 5.60
C VAL A 95 -6.30 -9.39 5.22
N LYS A 96 -7.13 -9.05 6.22
CA LYS A 96 -8.28 -8.16 6.07
C LYS A 96 -7.81 -6.73 5.84
N TRP A 97 -7.46 -6.44 4.58
CA TRP A 97 -6.86 -5.18 4.15
C TRP A 97 -7.45 -4.75 2.80
N PRO A 98 -7.56 -3.43 2.49
CA PRO A 98 -8.06 -2.95 1.20
C PRO A 98 -7.24 -3.44 0.00
N MET A 99 -5.92 -3.57 0.17
CA MET A 99 -5.04 -4.16 -0.85
C MET A 99 -4.91 -5.67 -0.68
N SER A 100 -4.44 -6.36 -1.72
CA SER A 100 -4.25 -7.81 -1.72
C SER A 100 -2.95 -8.19 -0.99
N VAL A 101 -3.07 -8.71 0.22
CA VAL A 101 -1.92 -9.03 1.09
C VAL A 101 -1.91 -10.51 1.47
N VAL A 102 -0.79 -11.16 1.22
CA VAL A 102 -0.47 -12.48 1.78
C VAL A 102 0.48 -12.29 2.97
N ARG A 103 0.07 -12.76 4.15
CA ARG A 103 0.90 -12.77 5.36
C ARG A 103 1.45 -14.15 5.59
N LEU A 104 2.76 -14.23 5.82
CA LEU A 104 3.47 -15.42 6.24
C LEU A 104 4.01 -15.22 7.65
N THR A 105 3.83 -16.20 8.53
CA THR A 105 4.29 -16.14 9.92
C THR A 105 4.96 -17.46 10.30
N GLY A 106 6.13 -17.40 10.96
CA GLY A 106 6.85 -18.61 11.35
C GLY A 106 8.04 -18.34 12.25
N LYS A 107 8.65 -19.40 12.78
CA LYS A 107 9.89 -19.32 13.58
C LYS A 107 11.14 -19.48 12.74
N ASN A 108 11.08 -20.26 11.66
CA ASN A 108 12.19 -20.47 10.74
C ASN A 108 12.17 -19.40 9.65
N LYS A 109 13.09 -18.44 9.73
CA LYS A 109 13.19 -17.38 8.71
C LYS A 109 13.48 -17.92 7.31
N ASP A 110 14.25 -19.01 7.19
CA ASP A 110 14.64 -19.56 5.88
C ASP A 110 13.44 -20.19 5.16
N SER A 111 12.52 -20.83 5.88
CA SER A 111 11.26 -21.34 5.32
C SER A 111 10.39 -20.19 4.80
N ILE A 112 10.27 -19.09 5.57
CA ILE A 112 9.48 -17.93 5.16
C ILE A 112 10.10 -17.21 3.96
N ILE A 113 11.42 -17.05 3.93
CA ILE A 113 12.14 -16.47 2.78
C ILE A 113 11.91 -17.32 1.53
N SER A 114 12.08 -18.63 1.65
CA SER A 114 11.89 -19.57 0.52
C SER A 114 10.46 -19.52 -0.03
N LEU A 115 9.45 -19.48 0.86
CA LEU A 115 8.05 -19.33 0.46
C LEU A 115 7.76 -17.95 -0.15
N SER A 116 8.35 -16.87 0.39
CA SER A 116 8.22 -15.52 -0.17
C SER A 116 8.77 -15.45 -1.59
N SER A 117 9.93 -16.06 -1.83
CA SER A 117 10.54 -16.20 -3.16
C SER A 117 9.66 -17.02 -4.11
N TYR A 118 9.06 -18.11 -3.64
CA TYR A 118 8.13 -18.92 -4.42
C TYR A 118 6.85 -18.14 -4.79
N ILE A 119 6.24 -17.42 -3.85
CA ILE A 119 5.06 -16.58 -4.09
C ILE A 119 5.39 -15.46 -5.06
N LEU A 120 6.54 -14.77 -4.90
CA LEU A 120 6.98 -13.74 -5.83
C LEU A 120 7.11 -14.28 -7.26
N LYS A 121 7.74 -15.44 -7.42
CA LYS A 121 7.90 -16.09 -8.73
C LYS A 121 6.55 -16.44 -9.35
N SER A 122 5.67 -17.03 -8.56
CA SER A 122 4.33 -17.43 -9.00
C SER A 122 3.48 -16.22 -9.38
N TRP A 123 3.51 -15.16 -8.56
CA TRP A 123 2.83 -13.89 -8.85
C TRP A 123 3.36 -13.22 -10.12
N ARG A 124 4.69 -13.17 -10.30
CA ARG A 124 5.31 -12.60 -11.50
C ARG A 124 4.90 -13.28 -12.79
N ALA A 125 4.52 -14.55 -12.74
CA ALA A 125 4.02 -15.30 -13.89
C ALA A 125 2.49 -15.36 -13.99
N TYR A 126 1.75 -14.81 -13.01
CA TYR A 126 0.30 -14.96 -12.93
C TYR A 126 -0.44 -13.96 -13.83
N THR A 127 -1.33 -14.49 -14.67
CA THR A 127 -2.26 -13.71 -15.50
C THR A 127 -3.69 -14.18 -15.24
N ASP A 128 -4.59 -13.22 -15.08
CA ASP A 128 -6.02 -13.42 -14.90
C ASP A 128 -6.78 -12.28 -15.60
N ALA A 129 -7.01 -12.46 -16.89
CA ALA A 129 -7.64 -11.47 -17.74
C ALA A 129 -9.07 -11.09 -17.28
N ASP A 130 -9.77 -12.02 -16.61
CA ASP A 130 -11.12 -11.79 -16.07
C ASP A 130 -11.17 -10.67 -15.03
N VAL A 131 -10.03 -10.37 -14.38
CA VAL A 131 -9.88 -9.29 -13.39
C VAL A 131 -8.80 -8.28 -13.80
N GLY A 132 -8.41 -8.26 -15.08
CA GLY A 132 -7.46 -7.28 -15.62
C GLY A 132 -6.02 -7.43 -15.13
N ILE A 133 -5.64 -8.60 -14.59
CA ILE A 133 -4.28 -8.86 -14.14
C ILE A 133 -3.51 -9.53 -15.28
N PHE A 134 -2.43 -8.91 -15.72
CA PHE A 134 -1.50 -9.49 -16.69
C PHE A 134 -0.10 -9.52 -16.10
N ALA A 135 0.60 -10.64 -16.26
CA ALA A 135 1.99 -10.78 -15.84
C ALA A 135 2.92 -9.92 -16.70
N GLU A 136 2.67 -9.88 -18.00
CA GLU A 136 3.49 -9.20 -19.01
C GLU A 136 2.61 -8.75 -20.18
N THR A 137 2.86 -7.56 -20.72
CA THR A 137 2.33 -7.11 -22.02
C THR A 137 3.46 -6.44 -22.81
N ASP A 138 3.55 -6.73 -24.11
CA ASP A 138 4.59 -6.16 -25.00
C ASP A 138 6.05 -6.24 -24.49
N GLY A 139 6.37 -7.29 -23.71
CA GLY A 139 7.68 -7.49 -23.10
C GLY A 139 7.89 -6.75 -21.77
N GLU A 140 6.91 -5.95 -21.32
CA GLU A 140 6.93 -5.27 -20.02
C GLU A 140 6.30 -6.13 -18.93
N ILE A 141 7.06 -6.41 -17.87
CA ILE A 141 6.58 -7.16 -16.69
C ILE A 141 5.76 -6.22 -15.81
N HIS A 142 4.58 -6.67 -15.36
CA HIS A 142 3.69 -5.84 -14.55
C HIS A 142 3.56 -6.26 -13.10
N ASN A 143 3.78 -7.54 -12.76
CA ASN A 143 3.58 -8.05 -11.42
C ASN A 143 4.82 -7.91 -10.54
N THR A 144 4.64 -7.41 -9.32
CA THR A 144 5.69 -7.38 -8.28
C THR A 144 5.07 -7.34 -6.88
N ILE A 145 5.89 -7.21 -5.84
CA ILE A 145 5.46 -7.23 -4.44
C ILE A 145 6.10 -6.05 -3.70
N THR A 146 5.34 -5.47 -2.77
CA THR A 146 5.86 -4.61 -1.70
C THR A 146 6.01 -5.47 -0.43
N PRO A 147 7.23 -5.93 -0.09
CA PRO A 147 7.45 -6.76 1.09
C PRO A 147 7.67 -5.92 2.35
N ILE A 148 7.03 -6.33 3.45
CA ILE A 148 7.16 -5.71 4.78
C ILE A 148 7.41 -6.79 5.81
N ALA A 149 8.59 -6.78 6.43
CA ALA A 149 8.98 -7.74 7.45
C ALA A 149 9.01 -7.10 8.84
N PHE A 150 8.58 -7.87 9.85
CA PHE A 150 8.58 -7.47 11.26
C PHE A 150 8.54 -8.70 12.16
N THR A 151 8.68 -8.50 13.47
CA THR A 151 8.47 -9.58 14.44
C THR A 151 7.18 -9.37 15.23
N LYS A 152 6.51 -10.46 15.59
CA LYS A 152 5.30 -10.46 16.42
C LYS A 152 5.28 -11.70 17.29
N ASP A 153 5.10 -11.52 18.59
CA ASP A 153 5.00 -12.61 19.58
C ASP A 153 6.14 -13.65 19.47
N GLY A 154 7.36 -13.18 19.22
CA GLY A 154 8.56 -14.03 19.08
C GLY A 154 8.64 -14.82 17.77
N LYS A 155 7.76 -14.54 16.80
CA LYS A 155 7.80 -15.10 15.44
C LYS A 155 8.20 -14.01 14.44
N PHE A 156 8.77 -14.44 13.32
CA PHE A 156 8.95 -13.57 12.17
C PHE A 156 7.65 -13.51 11.35
N VAL A 157 7.36 -12.34 10.80
CA VAL A 157 6.21 -12.07 9.95
C VAL A 157 6.68 -11.32 8.71
N ILE A 158 6.14 -11.68 7.56
CA ILE A 158 6.24 -10.86 6.34
C ILE A 158 4.88 -10.70 5.70
N ASP A 159 4.53 -9.46 5.37
CA ASP A 159 3.42 -9.11 4.51
C ASP A 159 3.93 -8.91 3.09
N LEU A 160 3.36 -9.69 2.16
CA LEU A 160 3.59 -9.62 0.74
C LEU A 160 2.38 -8.93 0.11
N VAL A 161 2.48 -7.62 -0.10
CA VAL A 161 1.42 -6.86 -0.78
C VAL A 161 1.62 -7.00 -2.28
N LEU A 162 0.67 -7.66 -2.95
CA LEU A 162 0.71 -7.91 -4.38
C LEU A 162 0.46 -6.59 -5.14
N ARG A 163 1.30 -6.30 -6.11
CA ARG A 163 1.25 -5.08 -6.93
C ARG A 163 1.25 -5.44 -8.40
N ASN A 164 0.59 -4.60 -9.20
CA ASN A 164 0.60 -4.67 -10.65
C ASN A 164 0.60 -3.23 -11.22
N ASN A 165 1.47 -2.93 -12.19
CA ASN A 165 1.62 -1.58 -12.75
C ASN A 165 0.96 -1.39 -14.13
N ILE A 166 0.13 -2.33 -14.58
CA ILE A 166 -0.54 -2.26 -15.88
C ILE A 166 -1.36 -0.97 -15.97
N THR A 167 -1.38 -0.39 -17.17
CA THR A 167 -2.16 0.80 -17.50
C THR A 167 -3.25 0.47 -18.52
N SER A 168 -4.23 1.36 -18.66
CA SER A 168 -5.22 1.30 -19.73
C SER A 168 -5.51 2.71 -20.24
N GLU A 169 -6.25 2.84 -21.34
CA GLU A 169 -6.71 4.15 -21.83
C GLU A 169 -7.56 4.89 -20.78
N GLU A 170 -8.39 4.14 -20.04
CA GLU A 170 -9.21 4.68 -18.94
C GLU A 170 -8.38 5.04 -17.71
N HIS A 171 -7.32 4.28 -17.42
CA HIS A 171 -6.45 4.46 -16.27
C HIS A 171 -4.98 4.57 -16.70
N PRO A 172 -4.57 5.72 -17.28
CA PRO A 172 -3.21 5.91 -17.79
C PRO A 172 -2.16 5.99 -16.68
N LEU A 173 -2.58 6.25 -15.44
CA LEU A 173 -1.70 6.22 -14.27
C LEU A 173 -1.65 4.85 -13.58
N GLY A 174 -2.29 3.83 -14.16
CA GLY A 174 -2.32 2.47 -13.63
C GLY A 174 -3.74 2.02 -13.28
N VAL A 175 -4.10 0.82 -13.72
CA VAL A 175 -5.38 0.16 -13.38
C VAL A 175 -5.47 -0.09 -11.88
N PHE A 176 -4.34 -0.42 -11.24
CA PHE A 176 -4.21 -0.66 -9.81
C PHE A 176 -3.49 0.49 -9.09
N HIS A 177 -3.96 1.70 -9.33
CA HIS A 177 -3.48 2.96 -8.78
C HIS A 177 -4.68 3.88 -8.52
N PRO A 178 -4.62 4.88 -7.60
CA PRO A 178 -5.64 5.92 -7.49
C PRO A 178 -6.25 6.38 -8.82
N HIS A 179 -7.57 6.24 -8.94
CA HIS A 179 -8.32 6.65 -10.13
C HIS A 179 -8.64 8.16 -10.12
N ALA A 180 -9.06 8.67 -11.28
CA ALA A 180 -9.19 10.11 -11.55
C ALA A 180 -10.07 10.85 -10.53
N ASN A 181 -11.15 10.21 -10.08
CA ASN A 181 -12.06 10.75 -9.07
C ASN A 181 -11.40 10.99 -7.70
N LEU A 182 -10.25 10.36 -7.40
CA LEU A 182 -9.53 10.51 -6.12
C LEU A 182 -8.32 11.46 -6.22
N HIS A 183 -7.95 11.90 -7.43
CA HIS A 183 -6.75 12.72 -7.67
C HIS A 183 -6.81 14.08 -6.98
N HIS A 184 -8.00 14.57 -6.61
CA HIS A 184 -8.13 15.78 -5.81
C HIS A 184 -7.46 15.61 -4.44
N ILE A 185 -7.54 14.43 -3.80
CA ILE A 185 -6.81 14.10 -2.55
C ILE A 185 -5.41 13.58 -2.87
N LYS A 186 -5.30 12.49 -3.62
CA LYS A 186 -4.05 11.77 -3.81
C LYS A 186 -3.93 11.27 -5.25
N LYS A 187 -3.00 11.85 -5.99
CA LYS A 187 -2.67 11.47 -7.38
C LYS A 187 -1.32 10.77 -7.45
N GLU A 188 -0.46 11.01 -6.49
CA GLU A 188 0.89 10.50 -6.41
C GLU A 188 0.91 9.00 -6.07
N ASN A 189 1.99 8.32 -6.45
CA ASN A 189 2.17 6.90 -6.21
C ASN A 189 1.99 6.53 -4.72
N ILE A 190 1.43 5.35 -4.47
CA ILE A 190 1.26 4.76 -3.14
C ILE A 190 2.51 3.97 -2.77
N GLY A 191 3.32 4.56 -1.90
CA GLY A 191 4.55 3.97 -1.37
C GLY A 191 4.32 3.08 -0.14
N LEU A 192 5.42 2.55 0.41
CA LEU A 192 5.42 1.58 1.51
C LEU A 192 4.59 2.05 2.72
N ILE A 193 4.76 3.31 3.12
CA ILE A 193 4.09 3.87 4.30
C ILE A 193 2.57 3.91 4.11
N GLU A 194 2.13 4.33 2.92
CA GLU A 194 0.72 4.39 2.55
C GLU A 194 0.10 3.00 2.43
N VAL A 195 0.82 2.05 1.83
CA VAL A 195 0.43 0.63 1.76
C VAL A 195 0.14 0.05 3.14
N MET A 196 0.92 0.45 4.15
CA MET A 196 0.73 0.02 5.54
C MET A 196 -0.39 0.76 6.29
N GLY A 197 -1.00 1.78 5.66
CA GLY A 197 -2.18 2.48 6.18
C GLY A 197 -1.90 3.83 6.84
N LEU A 198 -0.73 4.44 6.61
CA LEU A 198 -0.46 5.82 7.02
C LEU A 198 -0.46 6.74 5.80
N ALA A 199 -1.47 7.60 5.68
CA ALA A 199 -1.62 8.49 4.54
C ALA A 199 -0.53 9.58 4.54
N VAL A 200 0.33 9.57 3.52
CA VAL A 200 1.26 10.65 3.24
C VAL A 200 0.67 11.52 2.13
N LEU A 201 0.12 12.65 2.55
CA LEU A 201 -0.67 13.53 1.67
C LEU A 201 0.18 14.67 1.07
N PRO A 202 -0.19 15.18 -0.12
CA PRO A 202 0.47 16.31 -0.73
C PRO A 202 0.41 17.57 0.15
N SER A 203 1.52 18.32 0.22
CA SER A 203 1.60 19.54 1.04
C SER A 203 0.53 20.58 0.70
N ARG A 204 0.11 20.64 -0.57
CA ARG A 204 -0.99 21.50 -1.05
C ARG A 204 -2.30 21.29 -0.28
N LEU A 205 -2.59 20.07 0.19
CA LEU A 205 -3.85 19.78 0.89
C LEU A 205 -3.96 20.57 2.18
N LYS A 206 -2.84 20.93 2.83
CA LYS A 206 -2.89 21.72 4.07
C LYS A 206 -3.57 23.07 3.84
N ASP A 207 -3.17 23.78 2.79
CA ASP A 207 -3.73 25.09 2.46
C ASP A 207 -5.13 24.95 1.84
N GLU A 208 -5.33 23.93 0.99
CA GLU A 208 -6.63 23.65 0.37
C GLU A 208 -7.70 23.33 1.43
N MET A 209 -7.41 22.51 2.44
CA MET A 209 -8.37 22.16 3.50
C MET A 209 -8.70 23.33 4.41
N ALA A 210 -7.76 24.25 4.64
CA ALA A 210 -8.04 25.48 5.40
C ALA A 210 -9.04 26.38 4.67
N ILE A 211 -8.89 26.53 3.35
CA ILE A 211 -9.84 27.30 2.51
C ILE A 211 -11.18 26.56 2.44
N LEU A 212 -11.15 25.23 2.32
CA LEU A 212 -12.37 24.42 2.23
C LEU A 212 -13.21 24.51 3.50
N LYS A 213 -12.58 24.46 4.68
CA LYS A 213 -13.24 24.68 5.97
C LYS A 213 -13.98 26.02 6.01
N ASP A 214 -13.30 27.11 5.64
CA ASP A 214 -13.92 28.44 5.61
C ASP A 214 -15.09 28.50 4.61
N ALA A 215 -14.94 27.89 3.44
CA ALA A 215 -15.99 27.85 2.43
C ALA A 215 -17.25 27.12 2.94
N ILE A 216 -17.08 25.96 3.56
CA ILE A 216 -18.20 25.16 4.10
C ILE A 216 -18.91 25.91 5.23
N LEU A 217 -18.17 26.46 6.19
CA LEU A 217 -18.75 27.18 7.34
C LEU A 217 -19.50 28.46 6.95
N ASN A 218 -19.07 29.13 5.88
CA ASN A 218 -19.70 30.35 5.39
C ASN A 218 -20.65 30.10 4.19
N HIS A 219 -20.98 28.84 3.90
CA HIS A 219 -21.87 28.45 2.80
C HIS A 219 -21.46 29.04 1.43
N LYS A 220 -20.16 29.12 1.16
CA LYS A 220 -19.62 29.55 -0.14
C LYS A 220 -19.65 28.39 -1.14
N ASP A 221 -19.88 28.70 -2.41
CA ASP A 221 -19.78 27.70 -3.48
C ASP A 221 -18.31 27.32 -3.72
N VAL A 222 -17.96 26.06 -3.44
CA VAL A 222 -16.60 25.53 -3.61
C VAL A 222 -16.17 25.55 -5.08
N SER A 223 -17.11 25.37 -6.02
CA SER A 223 -16.81 25.36 -7.46
C SER A 223 -16.30 26.71 -7.98
N GLU A 224 -16.69 27.80 -7.31
CA GLU A 224 -16.28 29.16 -7.65
C GLU A 224 -14.91 29.56 -7.07
N ILE A 225 -14.31 28.73 -6.22
CA ILE A 225 -13.02 29.02 -5.55
C ILE A 225 -11.89 28.28 -6.28
N PRO A 226 -11.07 28.92 -7.13
CA PRO A 226 -10.18 28.22 -8.06
C PRO A 226 -9.21 27.23 -7.39
N LYS A 227 -8.72 27.54 -6.19
CA LYS A 227 -7.77 26.68 -5.45
C LYS A 227 -8.39 25.34 -4.99
N ILE A 228 -9.69 25.31 -4.75
CA ILE A 228 -10.39 24.14 -4.18
C ILE A 228 -11.54 23.64 -5.06
N SER A 229 -11.77 24.25 -6.23
CA SER A 229 -12.84 23.88 -7.18
C SER A 229 -12.88 22.39 -7.51
N LYS A 230 -11.72 21.73 -7.62
CA LYS A 230 -11.56 20.28 -7.80
C LYS A 230 -12.12 19.40 -6.67
N HIS A 231 -12.45 19.99 -5.52
CA HIS A 231 -13.07 19.31 -4.38
C HIS A 231 -14.60 19.44 -4.37
N SER A 232 -15.19 20.22 -5.28
CA SER A 232 -16.61 20.56 -5.26
C SER A 232 -17.53 19.33 -5.28
N GLU A 233 -17.31 18.38 -6.20
CA GLU A 233 -18.09 17.14 -6.28
C GLU A 233 -18.02 16.35 -4.97
N TRP A 234 -16.80 16.09 -4.48
CA TRP A 234 -16.57 15.40 -3.20
C TRP A 234 -17.28 16.09 -2.02
N VAL A 235 -17.22 17.43 -1.94
CA VAL A 235 -17.86 18.21 -0.89
C VAL A 235 -19.38 18.12 -0.97
N ASN A 236 -19.94 18.23 -2.17
CA ASN A 236 -21.38 18.10 -2.38
C ASN A 236 -21.89 16.71 -1.96
N GLU A 237 -21.09 15.66 -2.19
CA GLU A 237 -21.41 14.30 -1.76
C GLU A 237 -21.42 14.17 -0.23
N PHE A 238 -20.36 14.58 0.48
CA PHE A 238 -20.27 14.30 1.91
C PHE A 238 -21.05 15.29 2.78
N VAL A 239 -21.20 16.56 2.38
CA VAL A 239 -21.88 17.56 3.23
C VAL A 239 -23.32 17.16 3.52
N SER A 240 -24.00 16.53 2.54
CA SER A 240 -25.36 16.01 2.70
C SER A 240 -25.49 14.83 3.68
N GLN A 241 -24.38 14.21 4.08
CA GLN A 241 -24.35 13.05 4.98
C GLN A 241 -24.26 13.43 6.46
N TYR A 242 -24.06 14.72 6.75
CA TYR A 242 -23.96 15.25 8.11
C TYR A 242 -25.17 16.13 8.43
N ASP A 243 -25.83 15.84 9.56
CA ASP A 243 -26.99 16.62 10.02
C ASP A 243 -26.62 18.07 10.33
N GLU A 244 -25.41 18.30 10.87
CA GLU A 244 -24.91 19.62 11.21
C GLU A 244 -23.40 19.71 10.97
N ILE A 245 -22.95 20.82 10.36
CA ILE A 245 -21.55 21.15 10.19
C ILE A 245 -21.30 22.54 10.79
N ASN A 246 -20.37 22.62 11.74
CA ASN A 246 -20.03 23.85 12.46
C ASN A 246 -18.55 23.86 12.87
N GLU A 247 -18.10 24.95 13.51
CA GLU A 247 -16.70 25.16 13.88
C GLU A 247 -16.13 24.06 14.80
N ASN A 248 -16.99 23.38 15.58
CA ASN A 248 -16.56 22.37 16.54
C ASN A 248 -16.31 21.00 15.90
N ASN A 249 -16.91 20.70 14.73
CA ASN A 249 -16.86 19.38 14.12
C ASN A 249 -16.19 19.34 12.74
N ILE A 250 -16.08 20.47 12.04
CA ILE A 250 -15.59 20.52 10.65
C ILE A 250 -14.19 19.92 10.45
N ASP A 251 -13.27 20.09 11.40
CA ASP A 251 -11.92 19.52 11.30
C ASP A 251 -11.97 17.98 11.34
N SER A 252 -12.80 17.42 12.21
CA SER A 252 -13.00 15.98 12.32
C SER A 252 -13.73 15.41 11.10
N ILE A 253 -14.68 16.16 10.54
CA ILE A 253 -15.40 15.77 9.32
C ILE A 253 -14.42 15.72 8.15
N ILE A 254 -13.67 16.80 7.90
CA ILE A 254 -12.68 16.84 6.82
C ILE A 254 -11.65 15.71 7.00
N GLN A 255 -11.17 15.48 8.22
CA GLN A 255 -10.23 14.40 8.49
C GLN A 255 -10.82 13.02 8.19
N ASN A 256 -12.08 12.77 8.57
CA ASN A 256 -12.79 11.52 8.29
C ASN A 256 -12.94 11.30 6.78
N GLU A 257 -13.40 12.33 6.07
CA GLU A 257 -13.64 12.25 4.63
C GLU A 257 -12.35 12.07 3.82
N ILE A 258 -11.25 12.71 4.25
CA ILE A 258 -9.92 12.43 3.69
C ILE A 258 -9.52 10.97 3.96
N GLY A 259 -9.80 10.45 5.16
CA GLY A 259 -9.57 9.05 5.51
C GLY A 259 -10.36 8.08 4.62
N MET A 260 -11.62 8.39 4.33
CA MET A 260 -12.48 7.60 3.43
C MET A 260 -11.99 7.66 1.99
N ALA A 261 -11.61 8.84 1.50
CA ALA A 261 -11.00 8.98 0.17
C ALA A 261 -9.68 8.20 0.06
N PHE A 262 -8.86 8.22 1.12
CA PHE A 262 -7.62 7.45 1.17
C PHE A 262 -7.84 5.94 1.27
N LEU A 263 -8.92 5.49 1.92
CA LEU A 263 -9.33 4.09 1.89
C LEU A 263 -9.66 3.65 0.45
N ASN A 264 -10.40 4.48 -0.29
CA ASN A 264 -10.70 4.23 -1.71
C ASN A 264 -9.43 4.18 -2.57
N VAL A 265 -8.46 5.05 -2.29
CA VAL A 265 -7.12 5.00 -2.91
C VAL A 265 -6.45 3.64 -2.73
N LEU A 266 -6.52 3.06 -1.53
CA LEU A 266 -5.97 1.73 -1.27
C LEU A 266 -6.80 0.61 -1.94
N LEU A 267 -8.12 0.77 -2.06
CA LEU A 267 -8.99 -0.18 -2.76
C LEU A 267 -8.73 -0.17 -4.28
N ASP A 268 -8.49 1.01 -4.88
CA ASP A 268 -8.05 1.15 -6.27
C ASP A 268 -6.70 0.45 -6.47
N ALA A 269 -5.79 0.58 -5.52
CA ALA A 269 -4.47 -0.05 -5.59
C ALA A 269 -4.46 -1.57 -5.35
N GLY A 270 -5.56 -2.16 -4.85
CA GLY A 270 -5.69 -3.61 -4.68
C GLY A 270 -5.85 -4.35 -6.02
N VAL A 271 -4.99 -5.33 -6.29
CA VAL A 271 -5.03 -6.13 -7.53
C VAL A 271 -6.20 -7.12 -7.57
N PHE A 272 -6.50 -7.74 -6.43
CA PHE A 272 -7.73 -8.49 -6.20
C PHE A 272 -8.69 -7.62 -5.37
N LYS A 273 -9.74 -7.12 -6.03
CA LYS A 273 -10.72 -6.21 -5.43
C LYS A 273 -11.44 -6.84 -4.25
N ARG A 274 -11.94 -6.00 -3.33
CA ARG A 274 -12.76 -6.40 -2.17
C ARG A 274 -14.22 -6.73 -2.55
N THR A 275 -14.46 -7.12 -3.79
CA THR A 275 -15.74 -7.63 -4.31
C THR A 275 -15.75 -9.16 -4.29
N PRO A 276 -16.93 -9.81 -4.38
CA PRO A 276 -17.01 -11.27 -4.49
C PRO A 276 -16.18 -11.85 -5.65
N GLU A 277 -16.15 -11.18 -6.79
CA GLU A 277 -15.38 -11.56 -7.98
C GLU A 277 -13.88 -11.46 -7.71
N GLY A 278 -13.43 -10.34 -7.13
CA GLY A 278 -12.03 -10.13 -6.78
C GLY A 278 -11.52 -11.14 -5.75
N GLN A 279 -12.34 -11.49 -4.75
CA GLN A 279 -11.96 -12.50 -3.75
C GLN A 279 -11.89 -13.92 -4.33
N LYS A 280 -12.78 -14.27 -5.27
CA LYS A 280 -12.70 -15.54 -6.03
C LYS A 280 -11.45 -15.59 -6.90
N ALA A 281 -11.08 -14.49 -7.54
CA ALA A 281 -9.83 -14.41 -8.31
C ALA A 281 -8.59 -14.52 -7.40
N PHE A 282 -8.63 -13.95 -6.20
CA PHE A 282 -7.55 -14.16 -5.22
C PHE A 282 -7.44 -15.65 -4.85
N ASP A 283 -8.56 -16.34 -4.62
CA ASP A 283 -8.54 -17.79 -4.36
C ASP A 283 -7.99 -18.60 -5.55
N LYS A 284 -8.26 -18.17 -6.79
CA LYS A 284 -7.68 -18.79 -7.99
C LYS A 284 -6.17 -18.66 -7.98
N PHE A 285 -5.61 -17.50 -7.65
CA PHE A 285 -4.17 -17.32 -7.47
C PHE A 285 -3.62 -18.19 -6.33
N ILE A 286 -4.25 -18.19 -5.15
CA ILE A 286 -3.78 -18.99 -4.01
C ILE A 286 -3.73 -20.49 -4.35
N LYS A 287 -4.67 -21.01 -5.15
CA LYS A 287 -4.67 -22.41 -5.62
C LYS A 287 -3.52 -22.75 -6.58
N THR A 288 -2.83 -21.75 -7.13
CA THR A 288 -1.63 -21.98 -7.95
C THR A 288 -0.35 -22.10 -7.13
N LEU A 289 -0.42 -21.79 -5.82
CA LEU A 289 0.70 -21.90 -4.88
C LEU A 289 0.85 -23.34 -4.37
#